data_AF-A0A930J1X4-F1
#
_entry.id   AF-A0A930J1X4-F1
#
_cell.length_a   1.000
_cell.length_b   1.000
_cell.length_c   1.000
_cell.angle_alpha   90.00
_cell.angle_beta   90.00
_cell.angle_gamma   90.00
#
_symmetry.space_group_name_H-M   'P 1'
#
loop_
_entity.id
_entity.type
_entity.pdbx_description
1 polymer ?
#
loop_
_entity_poly.entity_id
_entity_poly.type
_entity_poly.pdbx_seq_one_letter_code
_entity_poly.pdbx_strand_id
1 'polypeptide(L)'
;MKVLIASIYYQLLSSMRIKQAVFFTVIFPAFIFLIFSSIWGINNKEYCVFLLTGICAMTIASDGLFAIGGVIKQYYTSGVMKFIKVMPYNIITHIISLVFSRMIYILFSFVILFILGRAIFGVTLNVPQYLSILSGSILGLIEFSFLGLLLSFTNMKAESEKGLIIIIYFG
;
A
#
# COMPACT_ATOMS: atom_id res chain seq x y z
N MET A 1 8.37 15.94 -17.08
CA MET A 1 7.01 15.36 -16.91
C MET A 1 6.83 14.02 -17.61
N LYS A 2 7.14 13.87 -18.92
CA LYS A 2 6.97 12.60 -19.65
C LYS A 2 7.67 11.39 -19.00
N VAL A 3 8.91 11.56 -18.52
CA VAL A 3 9.70 10.49 -17.87
C VAL A 3 9.07 10.00 -16.55
N LEU A 4 8.51 10.92 -15.75
CA LEU A 4 7.81 10.58 -14.50
C LEU A 4 6.59 9.71 -14.79
N ILE A 5 5.74 10.15 -15.72
CA ILE A 5 4.51 9.42 -16.11
C ILE A 5 4.86 8.03 -16.64
N ALA A 6 5.87 7.94 -17.53
CA ALA A 6 6.34 6.65 -18.03
C ALA A 6 6.85 5.74 -16.90
N SER A 7 7.59 6.28 -15.94
CA SER A 7 8.11 5.53 -14.80
C SER A 7 6.99 4.99 -13.89
N ILE A 8 5.97 5.81 -13.60
CA ILE A 8 4.77 5.39 -12.86
C ILE A 8 4.07 4.26 -13.63
N TYR A 9 3.86 4.44 -14.94
CA TYR A 9 3.23 3.44 -15.79
C TYR A 9 3.96 2.10 -15.76
N TYR A 10 5.29 2.10 -15.92
CA TYR A 10 6.06 0.85 -15.92
C TYR A 10 6.07 0.16 -14.54
N GLN A 11 6.09 0.91 -13.45
CA GLN A 11 6.01 0.35 -12.10
C GLN A 11 4.64 -0.26 -11.81
N LEU A 12 3.57 0.41 -12.24
CA LEU A 12 2.21 -0.15 -12.18
C LEU A 12 2.10 -1.42 -13.03
N LEU A 13 2.55 -1.36 -14.28
CA LEU A 13 2.49 -2.49 -15.20
C LEU A 13 3.29 -3.69 -14.68
N SER A 14 4.49 -3.46 -14.15
CA SER A 14 5.31 -4.50 -13.53
C SER A 14 4.58 -5.16 -12.35
N SER A 15 3.98 -4.34 -11.49
CA SER A 15 3.23 -4.83 -10.32
C SER A 15 1.99 -5.62 -10.74
N MET A 16 1.26 -5.17 -11.77
CA MET A 16 0.05 -5.85 -12.26
C MET A 16 0.36 -7.19 -12.93
N ARG A 17 1.58 -7.35 -13.47
CA ARG A 17 2.02 -8.61 -14.07
C ARG A 17 2.26 -9.71 -13.04
N ILE A 18 2.53 -9.37 -11.78
CA ILE A 18 2.71 -10.33 -10.70
C ILE A 18 1.35 -10.67 -10.09
N LYS A 19 0.63 -11.59 -10.74
CA LYS A 19 -0.76 -11.97 -10.36
C LYS A 19 -0.92 -12.32 -8.88
N GLN A 20 0.08 -13.03 -8.32
CA GLN A 20 0.10 -13.39 -6.90
C GLN A 20 0.12 -12.14 -6.00
N ALA A 21 0.96 -11.15 -6.30
CA ALA A 21 1.03 -9.92 -5.52
C ALA A 21 -0.27 -9.11 -5.63
N VAL A 22 -0.83 -8.99 -6.83
CA VAL A 22 -2.11 -8.30 -7.06
C VAL A 22 -3.23 -8.94 -6.22
N PHE A 23 -3.27 -10.27 -6.15
CA PHE A 23 -4.22 -10.98 -5.31
C PHE A 23 -4.10 -10.57 -3.84
N PHE A 24 -2.89 -10.60 -3.26
CA PHE A 24 -2.69 -10.26 -1.86
C PHE A 24 -2.91 -8.78 -1.53
N THR A 25 -2.61 -7.87 -2.47
CA THR A 25 -2.75 -6.42 -2.22
C THR A 25 -4.19 -5.93 -2.42
N VAL A 26 -4.95 -6.53 -3.34
CA VAL A 26 -6.27 -6.02 -3.73
C VAL A 26 -7.41 -6.97 -3.39
N ILE A 27 -7.27 -8.24 -3.77
CA ILE A 27 -8.35 -9.23 -3.62
C ILE A 27 -8.47 -9.67 -2.16
N PHE A 28 -7.35 -9.88 -1.48
CA PHE A 28 -7.33 -10.38 -0.12
C PHE A 28 -7.97 -9.42 0.90
N PRO A 29 -7.70 -8.10 0.93
CA PRO A 29 -8.40 -7.17 1.82
C PRO A 29 -9.92 -7.15 1.58
N ALA A 30 -10.34 -7.18 0.32
CA ALA A 30 -11.75 -7.25 -0.05
C ALA A 30 -12.39 -8.57 0.41
N PHE A 31 -11.70 -9.68 0.26
CA PHE A 31 -12.16 -10.99 0.72
C PHE A 31 -12.33 -11.05 2.24
N ILE A 32 -11.34 -10.53 2.99
CA ILE A 32 -11.43 -10.41 4.45
C ILE A 32 -12.61 -9.53 4.84
N PHE A 33 -12.74 -8.35 4.22
CA PHE A 33 -13.89 -7.48 4.47
C PHE A 33 -15.22 -8.22 4.28
N LEU A 34 -15.39 -8.93 3.16
CA LEU A 34 -16.61 -9.70 2.87
C LEU A 34 -16.89 -10.76 3.93
N ILE A 35 -15.90 -11.60 4.27
CA ILE A 35 -16.10 -12.68 5.24
C ILE A 35 -16.50 -12.13 6.60
N PHE A 36 -15.70 -11.19 7.13
CA PHE A 36 -15.92 -10.69 8.47
C PHE A 36 -17.21 -9.85 8.55
N SER A 37 -17.51 -9.02 7.54
CA SER A 37 -18.79 -8.31 7.48
C SER A 37 -19.99 -9.23 7.27
N SER A 38 -19.84 -10.35 6.56
CA SER A 38 -20.93 -11.33 6.43
C SER A 38 -21.21 -12.09 7.73
N ILE A 39 -20.20 -12.32 8.57
CA ILE A 39 -20.38 -13.04 9.83
C ILE A 39 -20.94 -12.09 10.91
N TRP A 40 -20.35 -10.90 11.07
CA TRP A 40 -20.64 -9.99 12.19
C TRP A 40 -21.37 -8.71 11.80
N GLY A 41 -21.43 -8.38 10.50
CA GLY A 41 -21.92 -7.10 10.00
C GLY A 41 -23.37 -7.08 9.50
N ILE A 42 -24.04 -8.23 9.38
CA ILE A 42 -25.41 -8.31 8.83
C ILE A 42 -26.39 -7.40 9.60
N ASN A 43 -26.34 -7.44 10.94
CA ASN A 43 -27.23 -6.65 11.80
C ASN A 43 -26.53 -5.42 12.40
N ASN A 44 -25.26 -5.18 12.06
CA ASN A 44 -24.46 -4.11 12.64
C ASN A 44 -23.67 -3.36 11.55
N LYS A 45 -24.26 -2.27 11.06
CA LYS A 45 -23.62 -1.42 10.04
C LYS A 45 -22.39 -0.70 10.57
N GLU A 46 -22.35 -0.38 11.86
CA GLU A 46 -21.20 0.27 12.48
C GLU A 46 -19.98 -0.66 12.49
N TYR A 47 -20.20 -1.96 12.70
CA TYR A 47 -19.14 -2.98 12.56
C TYR A 47 -18.57 -2.99 11.13
N CYS A 48 -19.42 -2.93 10.10
CA CYS A 48 -18.96 -2.86 8.71
C CYS A 48 -18.14 -1.59 8.44
N VAL A 49 -18.56 -0.43 8.96
CA VAL A 49 -17.81 0.83 8.83
C VAL A 49 -16.46 0.71 9.54
N PHE A 50 -16.45 0.23 10.78
CA PHE A 50 -15.24 0.02 11.58
C PHE A 50 -14.26 -0.90 10.84
N LEU A 51 -14.72 -2.06 10.38
CA LEU A 51 -13.90 -3.03 9.67
C LEU A 51 -13.34 -2.46 8.36
N LEU A 52 -14.18 -1.77 7.57
CA LEU A 52 -13.79 -1.15 6.31
C LEU A 52 -12.68 -0.11 6.54
N THR A 53 -12.84 0.79 7.51
CA THR A 53 -11.81 1.78 7.84
C THR A 53 -10.54 1.16 8.40
N GLY A 54 -10.66 0.11 9.22
CA GLY A 54 -9.53 -0.64 9.74
C GLY A 54 -8.72 -1.34 8.64
N ILE A 55 -9.39 -1.99 7.70
CA ILE A 55 -8.74 -2.63 6.54
C ILE A 55 -8.07 -1.59 5.65
N CYS A 56 -8.68 -0.42 5.45
CA CYS A 56 -8.05 0.69 4.75
C CYS A 56 -6.73 1.11 5.43
N ALA A 57 -6.75 1.32 6.75
CA ALA A 57 -5.57 1.67 7.54
C ALA A 57 -4.49 0.59 7.48
N MET A 58 -4.86 -0.68 7.64
CA MET A 58 -3.94 -1.83 7.54
C MET A 58 -3.29 -1.92 6.16
N THR A 59 -4.04 -1.62 5.10
CA THR A 59 -3.53 -1.61 3.72
C THR A 59 -2.48 -0.51 3.54
N ILE A 60 -2.75 0.71 4.05
CA ILE A 60 -1.80 1.83 4.00
C ILE A 60 -0.51 1.48 4.76
N ALA A 61 -0.64 0.98 5.98
CA ALA A 61 0.51 0.63 6.83
C ALA A 61 1.36 -0.48 6.20
N SER A 62 0.72 -1.52 5.67
CA SER A 62 1.42 -2.63 5.02
C SER A 62 2.18 -2.17 3.77
N ASP A 63 1.51 -1.45 2.86
CA ASP A 63 2.16 -0.99 1.63
C ASP A 63 3.28 0.02 1.93
N GLY A 64 3.10 0.92 2.91
CA GLY A 64 4.14 1.86 3.33
C GLY A 64 5.38 1.14 3.87
N LEU A 65 5.20 0.25 4.86
CA LEU A 65 6.32 -0.44 5.51
C LEU A 65 7.07 -1.40 4.57
N PHE A 66 6.34 -2.17 3.77
CA PHE A 66 6.93 -3.27 2.99
C PHE A 66 7.27 -2.90 1.54
N ALA A 67 6.46 -2.06 0.88
CA ALA A 67 6.50 -1.92 -0.58
C ALA A 67 7.43 -0.80 -1.09
N ILE A 68 7.96 0.04 -0.20
CA ILE A 68 8.86 1.15 -0.54
C ILE A 68 10.27 0.93 0.03
N GLY A 69 10.42 0.79 1.35
CA GLY A 69 11.73 0.60 2.00
C GLY A 69 12.48 -0.63 1.48
N GLY A 70 11.81 -1.78 1.47
CA GLY A 70 12.38 -3.05 1.00
C GLY A 70 12.77 -3.01 -0.48
N VAL A 71 11.97 -2.36 -1.33
CA VAL A 71 12.27 -2.21 -2.77
C VAL A 71 13.49 -1.31 -2.98
N ILE A 72 13.59 -0.19 -2.27
CA ILE A 72 14.74 0.71 -2.36
C ILE A 72 16.01 0.01 -1.86
N LYS A 73 15.94 -0.74 -0.76
CA LYS A 73 17.06 -1.56 -0.28
C LYS A 73 17.45 -2.60 -1.32
N GLN A 74 16.49 -3.29 -1.92
CA GLN A 74 16.74 -4.27 -2.97
C GLN A 74 17.45 -3.62 -4.17
N TYR A 75 17.05 -2.41 -4.59
CA TYR A 75 17.77 -1.68 -5.63
C TYR A 75 19.21 -1.36 -5.23
N TYR A 76 19.44 -1.02 -3.96
CA TYR A 76 20.78 -0.74 -3.44
C TYR A 76 21.67 -1.99 -3.42
N THR A 77 21.17 -3.11 -2.88
CA THR A 77 21.95 -4.35 -2.71
C THR A 77 22.17 -5.12 -4.02
N SER A 78 21.20 -5.08 -4.94
CA SER A 78 21.32 -5.72 -6.26
C SER A 78 22.18 -4.95 -7.26
N GLY A 79 22.63 -3.73 -6.91
CA GLY A 79 23.37 -2.86 -7.82
C GLY A 79 22.52 -2.16 -8.88
N VAL A 80 21.20 -2.44 -8.95
CA VAL A 80 20.26 -1.74 -9.83
C VAL A 80 20.33 -0.22 -9.63
N MET A 81 20.49 0.23 -8.39
CA MET A 81 20.66 1.65 -8.05
C MET A 81 21.82 2.31 -8.82
N LYS A 82 22.91 1.60 -9.10
CA LYS A 82 24.04 2.13 -9.89
C LYS A 82 23.66 2.28 -11.35
N PHE A 83 22.92 1.31 -11.91
CA PHE A 83 22.41 1.37 -13.28
C PHE A 83 21.43 2.54 -13.45
N ILE A 84 20.53 2.73 -12.48
CA ILE A 84 19.59 3.86 -12.45
C ILE A 84 20.33 5.21 -12.50
N LYS A 85 21.41 5.38 -11.74
CA LYS A 85 22.18 6.64 -11.68
C LYS A 85 22.88 7.02 -12.98
N VAL A 86 23.16 6.05 -13.85
CA VAL A 86 23.84 6.28 -15.15
C VAL A 86 22.84 6.63 -16.25
N MET A 87 21.56 6.29 -16.07
CA MET A 87 20.53 6.63 -17.04
C MET A 87 20.25 8.14 -17.06
N PRO A 88 19.76 8.70 -18.18
CA PRO A 88 19.46 10.13 -18.31
C PRO A 88 18.23 10.57 -17.48
N TYR A 89 17.84 9.80 -16.46
CA TYR A 89 16.74 10.09 -15.56
C TYR A 89 17.23 10.14 -14.10
N ASN A 90 16.62 11.03 -13.31
CA ASN A 90 17.00 11.23 -11.92
C ASN A 90 16.45 10.11 -11.02
N ILE A 91 17.29 9.58 -10.12
CA ILE A 91 16.89 8.59 -9.11
C ILE A 91 15.71 9.06 -8.24
N ILE A 92 15.66 10.35 -7.90
CA ILE A 92 14.57 10.93 -7.11
C ILE A 92 13.24 10.80 -7.86
N THR A 93 13.25 11.02 -9.18
CA THR A 93 12.07 10.81 -10.03
C THR A 93 11.59 9.36 -10.00
N HIS A 94 12.51 8.40 -9.92
CA HIS A 94 12.16 6.98 -9.82
C HIS A 94 11.54 6.62 -8.48
N ILE A 95 12.09 7.16 -7.37
CA ILE A 95 11.54 6.97 -6.02
C ILE A 95 10.16 7.63 -5.91
N ILE A 96 10.00 8.86 -6.40
CA ILE A 96 8.69 9.54 -6.44
C ILE A 96 7.69 8.70 -7.24
N SER A 97 8.10 8.19 -8.40
CA SER A 97 7.24 7.31 -9.20
C SER A 97 6.81 6.06 -8.42
N LEU A 98 7.71 5.49 -7.61
CA LEU A 98 7.43 4.32 -6.79
C LEU A 98 6.35 4.63 -5.75
N VAL A 99 6.50 5.74 -5.02
CA VAL A 99 5.49 6.16 -4.03
C VAL A 99 4.14 6.44 -4.70
N PHE A 100 4.14 7.14 -5.85
CA PHE A 100 2.91 7.42 -6.59
C PHE A 100 2.22 6.16 -7.13
N SER A 101 2.99 5.19 -7.63
CA SER A 101 2.42 3.92 -8.10
C SER A 101 1.79 3.14 -6.95
N ARG A 102 2.39 3.14 -5.74
CA ARG A 102 1.80 2.56 -4.53
C ARG A 102 0.52 3.27 -4.11
N MET A 103 0.49 4.60 -4.16
CA MET A 103 -0.73 5.37 -3.87
C MET A 103 -1.89 4.95 -4.78
N ILE A 104 -1.63 4.80 -6.08
CA ILE A 104 -2.66 4.37 -7.05
C ILE A 104 -3.18 2.97 -6.71
N TYR A 105 -2.30 2.05 -6.28
CA TYR A 105 -2.70 0.70 -5.84
C TYR A 105 -3.61 0.72 -4.61
N ILE A 106 -3.25 1.51 -3.59
CA ILE A 106 -4.04 1.65 -2.36
C ILE A 106 -5.42 2.22 -2.71
N LEU A 107 -5.47 3.30 -3.50
CA LEU A 107 -6.73 3.92 -3.90
C LEU A 107 -7.60 2.96 -4.72
N PHE A 108 -7.00 2.16 -5.60
CA PHE A 108 -7.72 1.13 -6.35
C PHE A 108 -8.33 0.08 -5.42
N SER A 109 -7.59 -0.39 -4.41
CA SER A 109 -8.09 -1.30 -3.38
C SER A 109 -9.27 -0.68 -2.60
N PHE A 110 -9.17 0.62 -2.26
CA PHE A 110 -10.24 1.33 -1.55
C PHE A 110 -11.52 1.45 -2.37
N VAL A 111 -11.41 1.73 -3.66
CA VAL A 111 -12.57 1.77 -4.56
C VAL A 111 -13.32 0.44 -4.52
N ILE A 112 -12.60 -0.68 -4.57
CA ILE A 112 -13.21 -2.02 -4.49
C ILE A 112 -13.88 -2.22 -3.12
N LEU A 113 -13.20 -1.90 -2.02
CA LEU A 113 -13.76 -2.00 -0.66
C LEU A 113 -15.02 -1.16 -0.49
N PHE A 114 -15.04 0.08 -0.99
CA PHE A 114 -16.19 0.97 -0.90
C PHE A 114 -17.36 0.48 -1.74
N ILE A 115 -17.10 -0.02 -2.96
CA ILE A 115 -18.14 -0.62 -3.81
C ILE A 115 -18.77 -1.82 -3.10
N LEU A 116 -17.96 -2.73 -2.57
CA LEU A 116 -18.45 -3.92 -1.86
C LEU A 116 -19.21 -3.55 -0.58
N GLY A 117 -18.67 -2.63 0.22
CA GLY A 117 -19.31 -2.14 1.45
C GLY A 117 -20.68 -1.51 1.18
N ARG A 118 -20.78 -0.70 0.11
CA ARG A 118 -22.04 -0.08 -0.30
C ARG A 118 -23.03 -1.09 -0.88
N ALA A 119 -22.59 -1.95 -1.79
CA ALA A 119 -23.46 -2.85 -2.55
C ALA A 119 -24.02 -4.00 -1.70
N ILE A 120 -23.22 -4.56 -0.79
CA ILE A 120 -23.59 -5.77 -0.04
C ILE A 120 -24.11 -5.43 1.36
N PHE A 121 -23.47 -4.49 2.05
CA PHE A 121 -23.77 -4.16 3.45
C PHE A 121 -24.48 -2.82 3.62
N GLY A 122 -24.74 -2.09 2.53
CA GLY A 122 -25.43 -0.80 2.56
C GLY A 122 -24.67 0.29 3.31
N VAL A 123 -23.35 0.15 3.49
CA VAL A 123 -22.51 1.12 4.20
C VAL A 123 -22.54 2.46 3.49
N THR A 124 -22.80 3.52 4.24
CA THR A 124 -22.71 4.90 3.78
C THR A 124 -21.67 5.62 4.61
N LEU A 125 -20.68 6.21 3.95
CA LEU A 125 -19.73 7.11 4.59
C LEU A 125 -20.14 8.55 4.32
N ASN A 126 -19.95 9.41 5.32
CA ASN A 126 -20.15 10.85 5.16
C ASN A 126 -18.96 11.46 4.38
N VAL A 127 -19.19 12.60 3.74
CA VAL A 127 -18.12 13.34 3.01
C VAL A 127 -16.86 13.57 3.86
N PRO A 128 -16.95 13.96 5.16
CA PRO A 128 -15.78 14.08 6.01
C PRO A 128 -15.02 12.76 6.21
N GLN A 129 -15.71 11.61 6.24
CA GLN A 129 -15.05 10.31 6.41
C GLN A 129 -14.26 9.93 5.16
N TYR A 130 -14.80 10.18 3.95
CA TYR A 130 -14.05 9.99 2.71
C TYR A 130 -12.80 10.87 2.67
N LEU A 131 -12.93 12.14 3.07
CA LEU A 131 -11.80 13.07 3.17
C LEU A 131 -10.75 12.58 4.17
N SER A 132 -11.16 12.10 5.34
CA SER A 132 -10.24 11.56 6.35
C SER A 132 -9.51 10.31 5.87
N ILE A 133 -10.19 9.40 5.15
CA ILE A 133 -9.53 8.21 4.56
C ILE A 133 -8.55 8.64 3.47
N LEU A 134 -8.92 9.61 2.64
CA LEU A 134 -8.05 10.11 1.57
C LEU A 134 -6.79 10.81 2.14
N SER A 135 -6.96 11.75 3.06
CA SER A 135 -5.83 12.44 3.71
C SER A 135 -4.98 11.47 4.54
N GLY A 136 -5.62 10.55 5.27
CA GLY A 136 -4.97 9.48 6.03
C GLY A 136 -4.16 8.54 5.14
N SER A 137 -4.62 8.24 3.92
CA SER A 137 -3.85 7.43 2.96
C SER A 137 -2.57 8.12 2.50
N ILE A 138 -2.62 9.43 2.27
CA ILE A 138 -1.45 10.22 1.86
C ILE A 138 -0.43 10.33 3.00
N LEU A 139 -0.87 10.78 4.17
CA LEU A 139 -0.01 10.96 5.33
C LEU A 139 0.54 9.62 5.83
N GLY A 140 -0.34 8.65 6.02
CA GLY A 140 0.03 7.31 6.48
C GLY A 140 1.00 6.64 5.51
N LEU A 141 0.78 6.70 4.20
CA LEU A 141 1.74 6.12 3.26
C LEU A 141 3.11 6.78 3.41
N ILE A 142 3.19 8.11 3.52
CA ILE A 142 4.47 8.81 3.70
C ILE A 142 5.17 8.39 4.99
N GLU A 143 4.45 8.39 6.11
CA GLU A 143 4.98 8.03 7.44
C GLU A 143 5.48 6.58 7.48
N PHE A 144 4.63 5.63 7.08
CA PHE A 144 4.99 4.21 7.07
C PHE A 144 6.08 3.90 6.03
N SER A 145 6.14 4.63 4.92
CA SER A 145 7.24 4.51 3.95
C SER A 145 8.56 4.98 4.52
N PHE A 146 8.55 6.08 5.28
CA PHE A 146 9.74 6.57 5.95
C PHE A 146 10.23 5.59 7.01
N LEU A 147 9.31 5.05 7.82
CA LEU A 147 9.62 3.98 8.78
C LEU A 147 10.17 2.75 8.07
N GLY A 148 9.50 2.25 7.03
CA GLY A 148 9.96 1.09 6.25
C GLY A 148 11.36 1.31 5.68
N LEU A 149 11.67 2.51 5.17
CA LEU A 149 12.99 2.87 4.69
C LEU A 149 14.04 2.86 5.82
N LEU A 150 13.75 3.48 6.97
CA LEU A 150 14.67 3.47 8.11
C LEU A 150 15.00 2.04 8.54
N LEU A 151 13.97 1.21 8.71
CA LEU A 151 14.12 -0.19 9.10
C LEU A 151 14.91 -0.97 8.06
N SER A 152 14.68 -0.71 6.78
CA SER A 152 15.41 -1.40 5.73
C SER A 152 16.91 -1.09 5.70
N PHE A 153 17.35 0.08 6.15
CA PHE A 153 18.77 0.44 6.14
C PHE A 153 19.51 0.21 7.48
N THR A 154 18.92 -0.55 8.41
CA THR A 154 19.50 -0.85 9.75
C THR A 154 20.75 -1.75 9.77
N ASN A 155 21.43 -2.01 8.64
CA ASN A 155 22.58 -2.94 8.53
C ASN A 155 22.34 -4.37 9.09
N MET A 156 21.10 -4.73 9.40
CA MET A 156 20.71 -6.06 9.86
C MET A 156 20.71 -7.06 8.70
N LYS A 157 20.84 -8.36 9.02
CA LYS A 157 20.58 -9.44 8.07
C LYS A 157 19.13 -9.31 7.54
N ALA A 158 18.93 -9.59 6.26
CA ALA A 158 17.63 -9.38 5.59
C ALA A 158 16.46 -10.13 6.26
N GLU A 159 16.70 -11.32 6.83
CA GLU A 159 15.68 -12.06 7.59
C GLU A 159 15.30 -11.35 8.90
N SER A 160 16.30 -10.87 9.65
CA SER A 160 16.09 -10.16 10.92
C SER A 160 15.38 -8.82 10.71
N GLU A 161 15.67 -8.12 9.60
CA GLU A 161 14.96 -6.91 9.20
C GLU A 161 13.48 -7.19 8.94
N LYS A 162 13.16 -8.20 8.12
CA LYS A 162 11.77 -8.57 7.83
C LYS A 162 11.00 -8.93 9.10
N GLY A 163 11.63 -9.68 10.01
CA GLY A 163 11.04 -10.01 11.31
C GLY A 163 10.74 -8.76 12.14
N LEU A 164 11.64 -7.78 12.16
CA LEU A 164 11.46 -6.54 12.91
C LEU A 164 10.36 -5.66 12.33
N ILE A 165 10.26 -5.55 11.00
CA ILE A 165 9.15 -4.84 10.34
C ILE A 165 7.81 -5.51 10.68
N ILE A 166 7.74 -6.85 10.72
CA ILE A 166 6.53 -7.59 11.09
C ILE A 166 6.15 -7.32 12.56
N ILE A 167 7.12 -7.29 13.47
CA ILE A 167 6.86 -6.95 14.89
C ILE A 167 6.28 -5.53 15.00
N ILE A 168 6.84 -4.56 14.27
CA ILE A 168 6.33 -3.18 14.27
C ILE A 168 4.95 -3.07 13.62
N TYR A 169 4.67 -3.90 12.61
CA TYR A 169 3.37 -3.89 11.93
C TYR A 169 2.24 -4.46 12.79
N PHE A 170 2.52 -5.47 13.62
CA PHE A 170 1.51 -6.16 14.43
C PHE A 170 1.51 -5.81 15.92
N GLY A 171 2.59 -5.23 16.45
CA GLY A 171 2.74 -4.84 17.86
C GLY A 171 2.24 -3.44 18.13
#